data_AF-A0A2G9ZA92-F1
#
_entry.id   AF-A0A2G9ZA92-F1
#
_cell.length_a   1.000
_cell.length_b   1.000
_cell.length_c   1.000
_cell.angle_alpha   90.00
_cell.angle_beta   90.00
_cell.angle_gamma   90.00
#
_symmetry.space_group_name_H-M   'P 1'
#
loop_
_entity.id
_entity.type
_entity.pdbx_description
1 polymer ?
#
loop_
_entity_poly.entity_id
_entity_poly.type
_entity_poly.pdbx_seq_one_letter_code
_entity_poly.pdbx_strand_id
1 'polypeptide(L)'
;MSEFEAAMRADTYGMSEFEAAMRADTYGGKTPQETLDMFVDALKKGDVELASRYFVLNGPLSRGEWKTEIEKRKEEIIGVAIRAVPTPKQEKSETTFWFSVYDQQNKETQQLIEMSFNSSAGVWKIESL
;
A
#
# COMPACT_ATOMS: atom_id res chain seq x y z
N MET A 1 19.50 41.73 -8.64
CA MET A 1 19.03 40.33 -8.60
C MET A 1 18.76 39.93 -10.02
N SER A 2 19.57 39.03 -10.58
CA SER A 2 19.41 38.61 -11.97
C SER A 2 18.39 37.48 -12.06
N GLU A 3 17.74 37.31 -13.22
CA GLU A 3 16.88 36.15 -13.50
C GLU A 3 17.63 34.82 -13.30
N PHE A 4 18.95 34.83 -13.41
CA PHE A 4 19.82 33.68 -13.14
C PHE A 4 19.86 33.29 -11.65
N GLU A 5 19.78 34.26 -10.73
CA GLU A 5 19.64 33.99 -9.28
C GLU A 5 18.22 33.55 -8.89
N ALA A 6 17.20 33.99 -9.64
CA ALA A 6 15.82 33.54 -9.46
C ALA A 6 15.61 32.10 -9.97
N ALA A 7 16.25 31.73 -11.09
CA ALA A 7 16.24 30.37 -11.63
C ALA A 7 17.05 29.39 -10.74
N MET A 8 18.21 29.80 -10.21
CA MET A 8 18.96 28.98 -9.24
C MET A 8 18.22 28.77 -7.91
N ARG A 9 17.30 29.68 -7.54
CA ARG A 9 16.43 29.50 -6.37
C ARG A 9 15.26 28.55 -6.62
N ALA A 10 14.88 28.30 -7.86
CA ALA A 10 13.89 27.28 -8.21
C ALA A 10 14.51 25.87 -8.28
N ASP A 11 15.80 25.77 -8.65
CA ASP A 11 16.53 24.49 -8.75
C ASP A 11 17.15 24.00 -7.43
N THR A 12 17.11 24.77 -6.34
CA THR A 12 17.79 24.41 -5.08
C THR A 12 17.02 23.43 -4.19
N TYR A 13 15.90 22.85 -4.63
CA TYR A 13 15.25 21.72 -3.95
C TYR A 13 14.42 20.90 -4.96
N GLY A 14 15.07 20.39 -6.01
CA GLY A 14 14.44 19.61 -7.08
C GLY A 14 13.87 18.29 -6.60
N MET A 15 12.63 18.31 -6.12
CA MET A 15 11.87 17.11 -5.83
C MET A 15 11.43 16.47 -7.14
N SER A 16 11.74 15.18 -7.31
CA SER A 16 11.23 14.44 -8.46
C SER A 16 9.69 14.38 -8.43
N GLU A 17 9.06 14.29 -9.60
CA GLU A 17 7.61 14.11 -9.70
C GLU A 17 7.14 12.88 -8.91
N PHE A 18 7.97 11.84 -8.84
CA PHE A 18 7.72 10.64 -8.06
C PHE A 18 7.69 10.91 -6.55
N GLU A 19 8.66 11.64 -6.00
CA GLU A 19 8.65 12.03 -4.59
C GLU A 19 7.46 12.93 -4.24
N ALA A 20 7.07 13.82 -5.16
CA ALA A 20 5.87 14.63 -5.01
C ALA A 20 4.60 13.75 -4.97
N ALA A 21 4.50 12.76 -5.87
CA ALA A 21 3.40 11.79 -5.90
C ALA A 21 3.36 10.95 -4.61
N MET A 22 4.51 10.45 -4.14
CA MET A 22 4.62 9.70 -2.89
C MET A 22 4.17 10.54 -1.68
N ARG A 23 4.51 11.82 -1.61
CA ARG A 23 4.05 12.69 -0.52
C ARG A 23 2.54 13.00 -0.61
N ALA A 24 2.03 13.20 -1.82
CA ALA A 24 0.61 13.45 -2.04
C ALA A 24 -0.26 12.20 -1.81
N ASP A 25 0.35 11.02 -1.81
CA ASP A 25 -0.34 9.74 -1.66
C ASP A 25 -0.66 9.39 -0.19
N THR A 26 -1.66 10.08 0.35
CA THR A 26 -2.10 9.95 1.75
C THR A 26 -3.08 8.81 2.00
N TYR A 27 -3.30 7.90 1.03
CA TYR A 27 -4.27 6.81 1.15
C TYR A 27 -3.73 5.65 1.98
N GLY A 28 -4.03 5.60 3.27
CA GLY A 28 -3.64 4.49 4.13
C GLY A 28 -3.76 4.86 5.59
N GLY A 29 -3.68 3.86 6.46
CA GLY A 29 -3.65 4.01 7.90
C GLY A 29 -2.26 4.38 8.45
N LYS A 30 -2.24 4.70 9.74
CA LYS A 30 -1.00 4.91 10.52
C LYS A 30 -0.39 3.59 10.95
N THR A 31 -1.15 2.51 10.91
CA THR A 31 -0.67 1.15 11.14
C THR A 31 -0.96 0.25 9.93
N PRO A 32 -0.22 -0.86 9.76
CA PRO A 32 -0.50 -1.85 8.72
C PRO A 32 -1.94 -2.38 8.80
N GLN A 33 -2.43 -2.63 10.02
CA GLN A 33 -3.78 -3.15 10.26
C GLN A 33 -4.85 -2.15 9.82
N GLU A 34 -4.69 -0.87 10.17
CA GLU A 34 -5.62 0.18 9.74
C GLU A 34 -5.72 0.27 8.21
N THR A 35 -4.59 0.20 7.50
CA THR A 35 -4.62 0.18 6.03
C THR A 35 -5.37 -1.04 5.49
N LEU A 36 -5.10 -2.22 6.05
CA LEU A 36 -5.74 -3.46 5.61
C LEU A 36 -7.26 -3.44 5.87
N ASP A 37 -7.69 -2.92 7.01
CA ASP A 37 -9.11 -2.78 7.36
C ASP A 37 -9.82 -1.80 6.41
N MET A 38 -9.21 -0.65 6.13
CA MET A 38 -9.74 0.33 5.18
C MET A 38 -9.84 -0.22 3.76
N PHE A 39 -8.87 -1.05 3.35
CA PHE A 39 -8.89 -1.76 2.07
C PHE A 39 -10.06 -2.74 2.00
N VAL A 40 -10.24 -3.59 3.01
CA VAL A 40 -11.37 -4.53 3.10
C VAL A 40 -12.72 -3.79 3.07
N ASP A 41 -12.84 -2.66 3.77
CA ASP A 41 -14.05 -1.86 3.80
C ASP A 41 -14.38 -1.24 2.43
N ALA A 42 -13.37 -0.76 1.70
CA ALA A 42 -13.55 -0.27 0.33
C ALA A 42 -14.04 -1.40 -0.60
N LEU A 43 -13.43 -2.58 -0.50
CA LEU A 43 -13.86 -3.76 -1.26
C LEU A 43 -15.30 -4.17 -0.94
N LYS A 44 -15.67 -4.25 0.34
CA LYS A 44 -17.05 -4.59 0.76
C LYS A 44 -18.09 -3.60 0.21
N LYS A 45 -17.72 -2.32 0.10
CA LYS A 45 -18.56 -1.27 -0.50
C LYS A 45 -18.56 -1.27 -2.03
N GLY A 46 -17.69 -2.07 -2.67
CA GLY A 46 -17.53 -2.09 -4.12
C GLY A 46 -16.73 -0.91 -4.67
N ASP A 47 -16.03 -0.16 -3.81
CA ASP A 47 -15.21 0.98 -4.19
C ASP A 47 -13.82 0.51 -4.64
N VAL A 48 -13.76 -0.05 -5.86
CA VAL A 48 -12.54 -0.55 -6.48
C VAL A 48 -11.52 0.56 -6.70
N GLU A 49 -11.99 1.77 -7.01
CA GLU A 49 -11.15 2.96 -7.15
C GLU A 49 -10.37 3.21 -5.86
N LEU A 50 -11.07 3.33 -4.73
CA LEU A 50 -10.46 3.55 -3.43
C LEU A 50 -9.57 2.39 -3.01
N ALA A 51 -10.03 1.14 -3.21
CA ALA A 51 -9.27 -0.06 -2.86
C ALA A 51 -7.90 -0.09 -3.56
N SER A 52 -7.84 0.28 -4.84
CA SER A 52 -6.59 0.34 -5.60
C SER A 52 -5.59 1.40 -5.09
N ARG A 53 -6.07 2.43 -4.36
CA ARG A 53 -5.20 3.51 -3.84
C ARG A 53 -4.43 3.13 -2.58
N TYR A 54 -4.84 2.06 -1.91
CA TYR A 54 -4.09 1.53 -0.76
C TYR A 54 -2.82 0.78 -1.16
N PHE A 55 -2.64 0.48 -2.45
CA PHE A 55 -1.40 -0.09 -2.96
C PHE A 55 -0.30 0.97 -3.16
N VAL A 56 0.96 0.53 -3.01
CA VAL A 56 2.16 1.32 -3.31
C VAL A 56 2.17 1.80 -4.77
N LEU A 57 2.80 2.94 -5.04
CA LEU A 57 2.91 3.49 -6.40
C LEU A 57 4.01 2.83 -7.22
N ASN A 58 5.06 2.33 -6.56
CA ASN A 58 6.25 1.71 -7.15
C ASN A 58 6.26 0.18 -6.97
N GLY A 59 5.09 -0.44 -6.86
CA GLY A 59 4.93 -1.87 -6.73
C GLY A 59 5.00 -2.60 -8.08
N PRO A 60 4.80 -3.92 -8.08
CA PRO A 60 4.84 -4.73 -9.30
C PRO A 60 3.68 -4.44 -10.26
N LEU A 61 2.57 -3.90 -9.75
CA LEU A 61 1.40 -3.52 -10.53
C LEU A 61 1.07 -2.04 -10.31
N SER A 62 0.67 -1.36 -11.38
CA SER A 62 0.07 -0.03 -11.32
C SER A 62 -1.33 -0.10 -10.67
N ARG A 63 -1.85 1.06 -10.23
CA ARG A 63 -3.21 1.13 -9.69
C ARG A 63 -4.28 0.65 -10.68
N GLY A 64 -4.10 0.89 -11.98
CA GLY A 64 -5.03 0.41 -13.00
C GLY A 64 -5.05 -1.12 -13.13
N GLU A 65 -3.88 -1.74 -13.02
CA GLU A 65 -3.74 -3.20 -13.00
C GLU A 65 -4.33 -3.77 -11.70
N TRP A 66 -4.09 -3.13 -10.55
CA TRP A 66 -4.74 -3.52 -9.29
C TRP A 66 -6.27 -3.44 -9.35
N LYS A 67 -6.85 -2.40 -9.97
CA LYS A 67 -8.31 -2.35 -10.19
C LYS A 67 -8.79 -3.57 -10.98
N THR A 68 -8.08 -3.88 -12.07
CA THR A 68 -8.40 -5.02 -12.93
C THR A 68 -8.33 -6.35 -12.15
N GLU A 69 -7.31 -6.54 -11.31
CA GLU A 69 -7.18 -7.74 -10.48
C GLU A 69 -8.23 -7.82 -9.37
N ILE A 70 -8.54 -6.69 -8.73
CA ILE A 70 -9.61 -6.58 -7.74
C ILE A 70 -10.96 -6.94 -8.37
N GLU A 71 -11.27 -6.44 -9.56
CA GLU A 71 -12.54 -6.74 -10.25
C GLU A 71 -12.69 -8.23 -10.56
N LYS A 72 -11.61 -8.89 -10.97
CA LYS A 72 -11.63 -10.33 -11.30
C LYS A 72 -11.78 -11.22 -10.06
N ARG A 73 -11.13 -10.84 -8.95
CA ARG A 73 -10.90 -11.73 -7.79
C ARG A 73 -11.40 -11.14 -6.47
N LYS A 74 -12.35 -10.20 -6.52
CA LYS A 74 -12.83 -9.43 -5.37
C LYS A 74 -13.12 -10.29 -4.13
N GLU A 75 -13.96 -11.31 -4.27
CA GLU A 75 -14.39 -12.14 -3.13
C GLU A 75 -13.24 -12.98 -2.57
N GLU A 76 -12.34 -13.45 -3.43
CA GLU A 76 -11.12 -14.14 -3.02
C GLU A 76 -10.22 -13.21 -2.22
N ILE A 77 -9.96 -12.00 -2.73
CA ILE A 77 -9.12 -10.98 -2.07
C ILE A 77 -9.69 -10.58 -0.72
N ILE A 78 -11.02 -10.36 -0.62
CA ILE A 78 -11.68 -10.10 0.67
C ILE A 78 -11.47 -11.28 1.63
N GLY A 79 -11.64 -12.51 1.14
CA GLY A 79 -11.47 -13.73 1.95
C GLY A 79 -10.04 -13.95 2.44
N VAL A 80 -9.04 -13.52 1.66
CA VAL A 80 -7.63 -13.51 2.07
C VAL A 80 -7.40 -12.43 3.12
N ALA A 81 -7.77 -11.18 2.82
CA ALA A 81 -7.51 -10.04 3.70
C ALA A 81 -8.17 -10.15 5.09
N ILE A 82 -9.40 -10.69 5.17
CA ILE A 82 -10.10 -10.90 6.46
C ILE A 82 -9.43 -11.98 7.32
N ARG A 83 -8.81 -13.00 6.69
CA ARG A 83 -8.13 -14.09 7.41
C ARG A 83 -6.69 -13.76 7.75
N ALA A 84 -6.15 -12.67 7.21
CA ALA A 84 -4.78 -12.28 7.40
C ALA A 84 -4.54 -11.89 8.86
N VAL A 85 -3.48 -12.44 9.45
CA VAL A 85 -3.03 -12.13 10.81
C VAL A 85 -1.58 -11.69 10.78
N PRO A 86 -1.11 -10.85 11.72
CA PRO A 86 0.31 -10.50 11.80
C PRO A 86 1.20 -11.74 11.76
N THR A 87 2.18 -11.75 10.85
CA THR A 87 3.13 -12.87 10.75
C THR A 87 3.83 -13.07 12.10
N PRO A 88 3.70 -14.25 12.74
CA PRO A 88 4.29 -14.53 14.03
C PRO A 88 5.81 -14.46 13.96
N LYS A 89 6.43 -13.88 14.99
CA LYS A 89 7.90 -13.77 15.13
C LYS A 89 8.59 -13.08 13.94
N GLN A 90 7.85 -12.30 13.14
CA GLN A 90 8.49 -11.44 12.14
C GLN A 90 9.44 -10.45 12.82
N GLU A 91 10.56 -10.14 12.17
CA GLU A 91 11.48 -9.11 12.65
C GLU A 91 10.77 -7.76 12.66
N LYS A 92 11.07 -6.93 13.66
CA LYS A 92 10.53 -5.57 13.70
C LYS A 92 11.20 -4.75 12.60
N SER A 93 10.38 -4.21 11.70
CA SER A 93 10.81 -3.27 10.68
C SER A 93 9.98 -2.00 10.77
N GLU A 94 10.62 -0.86 10.52
CA GLU A 94 9.95 0.45 10.46
C GLU A 94 9.28 0.68 9.09
N THR A 95 9.71 -0.06 8.07
CA THR A 95 9.32 0.15 6.68
C THR A 95 8.51 -0.99 6.08
N THR A 96 8.49 -2.15 6.72
CA THR A 96 7.89 -3.36 6.17
C THR A 96 7.12 -4.11 7.24
N PHE A 97 6.00 -4.72 6.86
CA PHE A 97 5.22 -5.56 7.76
C PHE A 97 4.52 -6.64 6.95
N TRP A 98 4.45 -7.86 7.50
CA TRP A 98 3.79 -8.97 6.83
C TRP A 98 2.58 -9.44 7.62
N PHE A 99 1.51 -9.73 6.89
CA PHE A 99 0.42 -10.58 7.36
C PHE A 99 0.52 -11.96 6.73
N SER A 100 0.28 -13.00 7.52
CA SER A 100 0.14 -14.38 7.07
C SER A 100 -1.31 -14.77 6.99
N VAL A 101 -1.68 -15.48 5.92
CA VAL A 101 -2.94 -16.19 5.80
C VAL A 101 -2.63 -17.67 5.90
N TYR A 102 -3.22 -18.34 6.87
CA TYR A 102 -3.00 -19.76 7.11
C TYR A 102 -4.11 -20.61 6.51
N ASP A 103 -3.74 -21.77 5.98
CA ASP A 103 -4.69 -22.82 5.66
C ASP A 103 -5.41 -23.29 6.94
N GLN A 104 -6.73 -23.47 6.84
CA GLN A 104 -7.53 -23.77 8.02
C GLN A 104 -7.34 -25.20 8.54
N GLN A 105 -6.99 -26.14 7.66
CA GLN A 105 -6.86 -27.57 7.94
C GLN A 105 -5.50 -27.90 8.54
N ASN A 106 -4.40 -27.55 7.86
CA ASN A 106 -3.05 -27.97 8.24
C ASN A 106 -2.24 -26.87 8.95
N LYS A 107 -2.77 -25.63 9.03
CA LYS A 107 -2.12 -24.45 9.63
C LYS A 107 -0.83 -24.01 8.93
N GLU A 108 -0.58 -24.45 7.70
CA GLU A 108 0.52 -23.97 6.88
C GLU A 108 0.20 -22.60 6.29
N THR A 109 1.24 -21.81 5.99
CA THR A 109 1.07 -20.50 5.34
C THR A 109 0.54 -20.71 3.92
N GLN A 110 -0.67 -20.24 3.66
CA GLN A 110 -1.30 -20.25 2.34
C GLN A 110 -0.84 -19.05 1.51
N GLN A 111 -0.73 -17.87 2.13
CA GLN A 111 -0.46 -16.61 1.44
C GLN A 111 0.14 -15.58 2.40
N LEU A 112 0.87 -14.60 1.85
CA LEU A 112 1.46 -13.48 2.59
C LEU A 112 1.01 -12.17 1.98
N ILE A 113 0.54 -11.25 2.81
CA ILE A 113 0.30 -9.87 2.41
C ILE A 113 1.48 -9.04 2.90
N GLU A 114 2.16 -8.40 1.97
CA GLU A 114 3.29 -7.51 2.26
C GLU A 114 2.81 -6.06 2.33
N MET A 115 3.26 -5.36 3.35
CA MET A 115 2.97 -3.97 3.60
C MET A 115 4.25 -3.16 3.59
N SER A 116 4.17 -1.96 3.02
CA SER A 116 5.28 -1.02 2.91
C SER A 116 4.90 0.33 3.51
N PHE A 117 5.79 0.94 4.28
CA PHE A 117 5.56 2.26 4.84
C PHE A 117 6.00 3.34 3.85
N ASN A 118 5.05 4.14 3.40
CA ASN A 118 5.36 5.36 2.65
C ASN A 118 5.80 6.46 3.64
N SER A 119 7.12 6.57 3.85
CA SER A 119 7.71 7.57 4.75
C SER A 119 7.48 9.02 4.32
N SER A 120 7.18 9.26 3.02
CA SER A 120 6.92 10.61 2.52
C SER A 120 5.55 11.15 2.95
N ALA A 121 4.55 10.27 3.10
CA ALA A 121 3.19 10.62 3.53
C ALA A 121 2.85 10.13 4.95
N GLY A 122 3.68 9.29 5.54
CA GLY A 122 3.49 8.72 6.87
C GLY A 122 2.26 7.80 6.94
N VAL A 123 2.09 6.93 5.95
CA VAL A 123 1.00 5.96 5.85
C VAL A 123 1.50 4.60 5.39
N TRP A 124 0.85 3.53 5.86
CA TRP A 124 1.11 2.17 5.39
C TRP A 124 0.35 1.87 4.11
N LYS A 125 0.98 1.08 3.23
CA LYS A 125 0.50 0.70 1.91
C LYS A 125 0.62 -0.80 1.71
N ILE A 126 -0.22 -1.36 0.85
CA ILE A 126 -0.14 -2.76 0.42
C ILE A 126 0.86 -2.83 -0.73
N GLU A 127 1.86 -3.69 -0.60
CA GLU A 127 2.84 -3.94 -1.65
C GLU A 127 2.44 -5.13 -2.53
N SER A 128 1.99 -6.21 -1.88
CA SER A 128 1.54 -7.43 -2.56
C SER A 128 0.49 -8.17 -1.74
N LEU A 129 -0.34 -8.97 -2.43
CA LEU A 129 -1.36 -9.85 -1.87
C LEU A 129 -1.03 -11.30 -2.21
#